data_AF-A0A2M8PKA9-F1
#
_entry.id   AF-A0A2M8PKA9-F1
#
_cell.length_a   1.000
_cell.length_b   1.000
_cell.length_c   1.000
_cell.angle_alpha   90.00
_cell.angle_beta   90.00
_cell.angle_gamma   90.00
#
_symmetry.space_group_name_H-M   'P 1'
#
loop_
_entity.id
_entity.type
_entity.pdbx_description
1 polymer ?
#
loop_
_entity_poly.entity_id
_entity_poly.type
_entity_poly.pdbx_seq_one_letter_code
_entity_poly.pdbx_strand_id
1 'polypeptide(L)'
;MEQQAQGHSNRLEEINVQADIAESRALYKTYSTGVRWVDSLNGTVRPVLAYAFFLLYTSVKWAQISMLLDTTTLQEAIPLVWQMEDQAIFAGIISFYFGQRAMGKLRGAI
;
A
#
# COMPACT_ATOMS: atom_id res chain seq x y z
N MET A 1 -37.70 -28.15 -5.60
CA MET A 1 -36.36 -28.64 -5.99
C MET A 1 -35.37 -27.50 -6.24
N GLU A 2 -35.82 -26.32 -6.69
CA GLU A 2 -34.96 -25.15 -6.95
C GLU A 2 -34.31 -24.54 -5.69
N GLN A 3 -35.00 -24.54 -4.55
CA GLN A 3 -34.43 -24.05 -3.28
C GLN A 3 -33.23 -24.87 -2.77
N GLN A 4 -33.19 -26.18 -3.05
CA GLN A 4 -32.04 -27.02 -2.68
C GLN A 4 -30.82 -26.78 -3.58
N ALA A 5 -31.04 -26.46 -4.87
CA ALA A 5 -29.98 -26.10 -5.81
C ALA A 5 -29.35 -24.74 -5.46
N GLN A 6 -30.19 -23.76 -5.11
CA GLN A 6 -29.74 -22.44 -4.64
C GLN A 6 -28.98 -22.53 -3.31
N GLY A 7 -29.40 -23.40 -2.39
CA GLY A 7 -28.65 -23.63 -1.15
C GLY A 7 -27.27 -24.24 -1.39
N HIS A 8 -27.12 -25.07 -2.43
CA HIS A 8 -25.84 -25.67 -2.81
C HIS A 8 -24.88 -24.64 -3.44
N SER A 9 -25.36 -23.77 -4.34
CA SER A 9 -24.54 -22.72 -4.94
C SER A 9 -24.02 -21.74 -3.89
N ASN A 10 -24.88 -21.34 -2.95
CA ASN A 10 -24.49 -20.42 -1.88
C ASN A 10 -23.40 -21.03 -0.97
N ARG A 11 -23.47 -22.35 -0.72
CA ARG A 11 -22.47 -23.06 0.08
C ARG A 11 -21.13 -23.22 -0.66
N LEU A 12 -21.15 -23.40 -1.99
CA LEU A 12 -19.94 -23.43 -2.80
C LEU A 12 -19.25 -22.06 -2.85
N GLU A 13 -20.04 -20.99 -2.93
CA GLU A 13 -19.54 -19.61 -2.89
C GLU A 13 -18.90 -19.30 -1.53
N GLU A 14 -19.56 -19.68 -0.43
CA GLU A 14 -19.00 -19.54 0.93
C GLU A 14 -17.66 -20.27 1.08
N ILE A 15 -17.54 -21.50 0.55
CA ILE A 15 -16.29 -22.28 0.57
C ILE A 15 -15.17 -21.57 -0.20
N ASN A 16 -15.47 -21.03 -1.37
CA ASN A 16 -14.48 -20.29 -2.17
C ASN A 16 -14.03 -19.01 -1.45
N VAL A 17 -14.97 -18.26 -0.85
CA VAL A 17 -14.64 -17.07 -0.04
C VAL A 17 -13.76 -17.44 1.16
N GLN A 18 -14.06 -18.55 1.83
CA GLN A 18 -13.22 -19.04 2.93
C GLN A 18 -11.82 -19.45 2.47
N ALA A 19 -11.69 -20.10 1.30
CA ALA A 19 -10.40 -20.46 0.72
C ALA A 19 -9.56 -19.23 0.37
N ASP A 20 -10.16 -18.23 -0.24
CA ASP A 20 -9.56 -16.92 -0.57
C ASP A 20 -9.06 -16.17 0.67
N ILE A 21 -9.86 -16.20 1.74
CA ILE A 21 -9.50 -15.64 3.04
C ILE A 21 -8.32 -16.41 3.63
N ALA A 22 -8.32 -17.74 3.55
CA ALA A 22 -7.25 -18.57 4.07
C ALA A 22 -5.93 -18.35 3.31
N GLU A 23 -5.99 -18.23 1.98
CA GLU A 23 -4.84 -17.90 1.13
C GLU A 23 -4.30 -16.50 1.45
N SER A 24 -5.17 -15.49 1.53
CA SER A 24 -4.78 -14.14 1.95
C SER A 24 -4.14 -14.18 3.35
N ARG A 25 -4.72 -14.92 4.29
CA ARG A 25 -4.19 -15.05 5.67
C ARG A 25 -2.84 -15.78 5.71
N ALA A 26 -2.62 -16.73 4.80
CA ALA A 26 -1.34 -17.44 4.65
C ALA A 26 -0.26 -16.54 4.03
N LEU A 27 -0.61 -15.74 3.01
CA LEU A 27 0.27 -14.72 2.44
C LEU A 27 0.66 -13.64 3.46
N TYR A 28 -0.25 -13.29 4.37
CA TYR A 28 0.00 -12.35 5.48
C TYR A 28 0.55 -13.01 6.75
N LYS A 29 0.72 -14.34 6.80
CA LYS A 29 1.39 -15.00 7.92
C LYS A 29 2.90 -14.74 7.82
N THR A 30 3.33 -13.63 8.40
CA THR A 30 4.73 -13.39 8.70
C THR A 30 5.24 -14.51 9.60
N TYR A 31 6.31 -15.20 9.19
CA TYR A 31 7.01 -16.19 10.02
C TYR A 31 7.36 -15.54 11.37
N SER A 32 6.67 -15.93 12.45
CA SER A 32 7.08 -15.56 13.81
C SER A 32 8.21 -16.49 14.21
N THR A 33 9.41 -15.95 14.40
CA THR A 33 10.59 -16.72 14.81
C THR A 33 10.49 -17.20 16.28
N GLY A 34 9.50 -16.71 17.03
CA GLY A 34 9.27 -17.05 18.43
C GLY A 34 10.12 -16.21 19.39
N VAL A 35 11.02 -15.38 18.85
CA VAL A 35 11.90 -14.49 19.61
C VAL A 35 11.31 -13.08 19.57
N ARG A 36 10.69 -12.65 20.69
CA ARG A 36 9.94 -11.38 20.80
C ARG A 36 10.70 -10.15 20.31
N TRP A 37 12.01 -10.08 20.52
CA TRP A 37 12.81 -8.95 20.07
C TRP A 37 13.07 -8.96 18.56
N VAL A 38 13.31 -10.14 17.96
CA VAL A 38 13.50 -10.30 16.50
C VAL A 38 12.20 -10.01 15.76
N ASP A 39 11.08 -10.55 16.23
CA ASP A 39 9.77 -10.35 15.59
C ASP A 39 9.30 -8.89 15.72
N SER A 40 9.64 -8.22 16.83
CA SER A 40 9.40 -6.78 17.00
C SER A 40 10.31 -5.93 16.10
N LEU A 41 11.57 -6.32 15.94
CA LEU A 41 12.51 -5.65 15.02
C LEU A 41 12.06 -5.83 13.56
N ASN A 42 11.64 -7.04 13.18
CA ASN A 42 11.13 -7.32 11.84
C ASN A 42 9.84 -6.54 11.54
N GLY A 43 9.00 -6.36 12.56
CA GLY A 43 7.83 -5.49 12.48
C GLY A 43 8.17 -4.01 12.22
N THR A 44 9.35 -3.54 12.63
CA THR A 44 9.78 -2.14 12.43
C THR A 44 10.62 -1.92 11.16
N VAL A 45 11.23 -2.95 10.57
CA VAL A 45 12.03 -2.80 9.32
C VAL A 45 11.23 -2.12 8.21
N ARG A 46 9.97 -2.54 7.99
CA ARG A 46 9.11 -1.93 6.97
C ARG A 46 8.83 -0.44 7.25
N PRO A 47 8.36 -0.04 8.45
CA PRO A 47 8.24 1.37 8.82
C PRO A 47 9.54 2.17 8.68
N VAL A 48 10.67 1.64 9.17
CA VAL A 48 11.97 2.34 9.18
C VAL A 48 12.43 2.62 7.76
N LEU A 49 12.39 1.62 6.88
CA LEU A 49 12.77 1.79 5.48
C LEU A 49 11.84 2.79 4.77
N ALA A 50 10.53 2.70 5.00
CA ALA A 50 9.58 3.63 4.39
C ALA A 50 9.86 5.09 4.79
N TYR A 51 10.10 5.35 6.08
CA TYR A 51 10.45 6.69 6.55
C TYR A 51 11.82 7.14 6.03
N ALA A 52 12.81 6.25 5.99
CA ALA A 52 14.14 6.59 5.47
C ALA A 52 14.09 6.99 3.98
N PHE A 53 13.39 6.23 3.14
CA PHE A 53 13.21 6.56 1.73
C PHE A 53 12.39 7.84 1.53
N PHE A 54 11.34 8.06 2.32
CA PHE A 54 10.54 9.29 2.26
C PHE A 54 11.35 10.53 2.67
N LEU A 55 12.15 10.42 3.74
CA LEU A 55 13.05 11.49 4.18
C LEU A 55 14.11 11.78 3.11
N LEU A 56 14.76 10.75 2.58
CA LEU A 56 15.73 10.90 1.49
C LEU A 56 15.11 11.60 0.28
N TYR A 57 13.93 11.16 -0.16
CA TYR A 57 13.20 11.78 -1.27
C TYR A 57 12.90 13.26 -0.98
N THR A 58 12.40 13.58 0.21
CA THR A 58 12.10 14.95 0.63
C THR A 58 13.36 15.82 0.65
N SER A 59 14.48 15.31 1.16
CA SER A 59 15.76 16.02 1.19
C SER A 59 16.31 16.31 -0.22
N VAL A 60 16.18 15.35 -1.14
CA VAL A 60 16.59 15.54 -2.54
C VAL A 60 15.72 16.60 -3.22
N LYS A 61 14.40 16.54 -3.06
CA LYS A 61 13.49 17.56 -3.61
C LYS A 61 13.71 18.94 -3.01
N TRP A 62 14.01 19.00 -1.71
CA TRP A 62 14.40 20.24 -1.05
C TRP A 62 15.67 20.84 -1.65
N ALA A 63 16.72 20.02 -1.86
CA ALA A 63 17.94 20.48 -2.51
C ALA A 63 17.69 20.97 -3.94
N GLN A 64 16.85 20.27 -4.70
CA GLN A 64 16.49 20.64 -6.06
C GLN A 64 15.77 22.00 -6.13
N ILE A 65 14.80 22.26 -5.25
CA ILE A 65 14.14 23.57 -5.13
C ILE A 65 15.16 24.64 -4.75
N SER A 66 16.02 24.36 -3.76
CA SER A 66 17.02 25.32 -3.29
C SER A 66 17.94 25.79 -4.42
N MET A 67 18.38 24.87 -5.28
CA MET A 67 19.22 25.20 -6.45
C MET A 67 18.47 25.98 -7.53
N LEU A 68 17.18 25.72 -7.71
CA LEU A 68 16.38 26.44 -8.72
C LEU A 68 16.08 27.87 -8.29
N LEU A 69 15.80 28.09 -7.01
CA LEU A 69 15.49 29.42 -6.47
C LEU A 69 16.62 30.45 -6.63
N ASP A 70 17.86 30.02 -6.89
CA ASP A 70 18.97 30.91 -7.24
C ASP A 70 18.80 31.57 -8.62
N THR A 71 17.96 30.99 -9.49
CA THR A 71 17.83 31.39 -10.91
C THR A 71 16.40 31.71 -11.32
N THR A 72 15.40 31.30 -10.54
CA THR A 72 13.98 31.39 -10.89
C THR A 72 13.12 31.66 -9.65
N THR A 73 11.88 32.08 -9.85
CA THR A 73 10.93 32.27 -8.75
C THR A 73 10.33 30.94 -8.28
N LEU A 74 9.78 30.91 -7.06
CA LEU A 74 9.14 29.69 -6.54
C LEU A 74 7.99 29.19 -7.44
N GLN A 75 7.24 30.11 -8.03
CA GLN A 75 6.11 29.81 -8.92
C GLN A 75 6.56 29.06 -10.18
N GLU A 76 7.73 29.40 -10.70
CA GLU A 76 8.35 28.76 -11.86
C GLU A 76 9.10 27.47 -11.48
N ALA A 77 9.68 27.40 -10.28
CA ALA A 77 10.41 26.22 -9.79
C ALA A 77 9.49 25.02 -9.48
N ILE A 78 8.27 25.26 -8.97
CA ILE A 78 7.32 24.19 -8.61
C ILE A 78 7.04 23.22 -9.78
N PRO A 79 6.61 23.67 -10.98
CA PRO A 79 6.37 22.76 -12.10
C PRO A 79 7.65 22.11 -12.64
N LEU A 80 8.83 22.69 -12.39
CA LEU A 80 10.12 22.09 -12.76
C LEU A 80 10.56 20.98 -11.80
N VAL A 81 10.18 21.06 -10.53
CA VAL A 81 10.51 20.04 -9.53
C VAL A 81 9.48 18.92 -9.47
N TRP A 82 8.22 19.22 -9.77
CA TRP A 82 7.10 18.27 -9.70
C TRP A 82 6.85 17.59 -11.06
N GLN A 83 7.66 16.57 -11.34
CA GLN A 83 7.65 15.89 -12.63
C GLN A 83 6.63 14.74 -12.70
N MET A 84 6.46 14.16 -13.88
CA MET A 84 5.51 13.06 -14.11
C MET A 84 5.87 11.81 -13.29
N GLU A 85 7.16 11.57 -13.08
CA GLU A 85 7.67 10.46 -12.27
C GLU A 85 7.24 10.62 -10.80
N ASP A 86 7.29 11.84 -10.26
CA ASP A 86 6.85 12.14 -8.90
C ASP A 86 5.35 11.92 -8.72
N GLN A 87 4.57 12.36 -9.71
CA GLN A 87 3.13 12.14 -9.75
C GLN A 87 2.79 10.66 -9.80
N ALA A 88 3.52 9.86 -10.59
CA ALA A 88 3.32 8.42 -10.67
C ALA A 88 3.62 7.72 -9.33
N ILE A 89 4.71 8.13 -8.65
CA ILE A 89 5.05 7.61 -7.32
C ILE A 89 3.94 7.94 -6.31
N PHE A 90 3.48 9.20 -6.27
CA PHE A 90 2.41 9.61 -5.36
C PHE A 90 1.07 8.93 -5.68
N ALA A 91 0.71 8.80 -6.96
CA ALA A 91 -0.47 8.06 -7.38
C ALA A 91 -0.40 6.58 -6.96
N GLY A 92 0.78 5.97 -7.05
CA GLY A 92 1.05 4.63 -6.54
C GLY A 92 0.86 4.52 -5.02
N ILE A 93 1.39 5.47 -4.26
CA ILE A 93 1.23 5.53 -2.79
C ILE A 93 -0.25 5.70 -2.42
N ILE A 94 -0.95 6.65 -3.04
CA ILE A 94 -2.39 6.87 -2.81
C ILE A 94 -3.17 5.60 -3.15
N SER A 95 -2.89 4.96 -4.30
CA SER A 95 -3.52 3.70 -4.71
C SER A 95 -3.23 2.57 -3.73
N PHE A 96 -2.04 2.51 -3.13
CA PHE A 96 -1.72 1.51 -2.12
C PHE A 96 -2.55 1.73 -0.83
N TYR A 97 -2.60 2.95 -0.30
CA TYR A 97 -3.31 3.25 0.94
C TYR A 97 -4.84 3.20 0.79
N PHE A 98 -5.37 3.73 -0.32
CA PHE A 98 -6.81 3.81 -0.56
C PHE A 98 -7.36 2.63 -1.36
N GLY A 99 -6.57 1.99 -2.22
CA GLY A 99 -6.97 0.80 -2.96
C GLY A 99 -7.18 -0.42 -2.06
N GLN A 100 -6.37 -0.60 -1.00
CA GLN A 100 -6.59 -1.66 -0.01
C GLN A 100 -7.93 -1.48 0.75
N ARG A 101 -8.33 -0.24 1.06
CA ARG A 101 -9.63 0.06 1.67
C ARG A 101 -10.80 -0.10 0.70
N ALA A 102 -10.62 0.25 -0.58
CA ALA A 102 -11.64 0.07 -1.61
C ALA A 102 -11.90 -1.42 -1.89
N MET A 103 -10.84 -2.24 -2.01
CA MET A 103 -10.98 -3.69 -2.17
C MET A 103 -11.57 -4.37 -0.94
N GLY A 104 -11.28 -3.90 0.28
CA GLY A 104 -11.89 -4.40 1.51
C GLY A 104 -13.42 -4.19 1.57
N LYS A 105 -13.94 -3.11 0.98
CA LYS A 105 -15.39 -2.87 0.87
C LYS A 105 -16.06 -3.72 -0.21
N LEU A 106 -15.38 -3.94 -1.34
CA LEU A 106 -15.89 -4.81 -2.40
C LEU A 106 -15.98 -6.28 -1.94
N ARG A 107 -14.98 -6.76 -1.18
CA ARG A 107 -15.00 -8.10 -0.55
C ARG A 107 -16.02 -8.26 0.60
N GLY A 108 -16.60 -7.18 1.12
CA GLY A 108 -17.65 -7.23 2.14
C GLY A 108 -19.04 -6.86 1.63
N ALA A 109 -19.16 -6.48 0.35
CA ALA A 109 -20.41 -6.14 -0.32
C ALA A 109 -20.85 -7.22 -1.32
N ILE A 110 -19.95 -8.14 -1.67
CA ILE A 110 -20.22 -9.45 -2.26
C ILE A 110 -20.24 -10.44 -1.08
#